data_AF-A0A512BQH3-F1
#
_entry.id   AF-A0A512BQH3-F1
#
_cell.length_a   1.000
_cell.length_b   1.000
_cell.length_c   1.000
_cell.angle_alpha   90.00
_cell.angle_beta   90.00
_cell.angle_gamma   90.00
#
_symmetry.space_group_name_H-M   'P 1'
#
loop_
_entity.id
_entity.type
_entity.pdbx_description
1 polymer ?
#
loop_
_entity_poly.entity_id
_entity_poly.type
_entity_poly.pdbx_seq_one_letter_code
_entity_poly.pdbx_strand_id
1 'polypeptide(L)' 'MQSSFSVGQFVRFRKVTGRIYEIVRILPLEDGGTTLYVIRSTHGAEAVARHSEIERA' A
#
# COMPACT_ATOMS: atom_id res chain seq x y z
N MET A 1 16.10 10.45 0.18
CA MET A 1 15.10 10.20 1.24
C MET A 1 13.81 9.71 0.59
N GLN A 2 13.58 8.39 0.52
CA GLN A 2 12.28 7.87 0.07
C GLN A 2 11.29 8.00 1.23
N SER A 3 10.19 8.72 1.05
CA SER A 3 9.16 8.87 2.09
C SER A 3 8.32 7.59 2.17
N SER A 4 8.39 6.90 3.31
CA SER A 4 7.50 5.76 3.61
C SER A 4 6.04 6.22 3.68
N PHE A 5 5.10 5.31 3.38
CA PHE A 5 3.68 5.55 3.59
C PHE A 5 3.28 5.29 5.05
N SER A 6 2.11 5.79 5.46
CA SER A 6 1.59 5.62 6.82
C SER A 6 0.25 4.87 6.84
N VAL A 7 -0.09 4.25 7.97
CA VAL A 7 -1.43 3.67 8.20
C VAL A 7 -2.47 4.80 8.16
N GLY A 8 -3.63 4.54 7.56
CA GLY A 8 -4.70 5.51 7.29
C GLY A 8 -4.49 6.31 5.98
N GLN A 9 -3.36 6.14 5.30
CA GLN A 9 -3.10 6.84 4.05
C GLN A 9 -3.81 6.18 2.87
N PHE A 10 -4.41 7.00 2.01
CA PHE A 10 -5.01 6.56 0.77
C PHE A 10 -3.99 6.45 -0.37
N VAL A 11 -4.03 5.32 -1.07
CA VAL A 11 -3.12 4.96 -2.16
C VAL A 11 -3.88 4.38 -3.35
N ARG A 12 -3.23 4.39 -4.51
CA ARG A 12 -3.66 3.68 -5.73
C ARG A 12 -2.55 2.76 -6.20
N PHE A 13 -2.92 1.72 -6.93
CA PHE A 13 -1.93 0.93 -7.66
C PHE A 13 -1.50 1.68 -8.91
N ARG A 14 -0.19 1.78 -9.15
CA ARG A 14 0.36 2.45 -10.34
C ARG A 14 -0.11 1.84 -11.66
N LYS A 15 -0.36 0.53 -11.67
CA LYS A 15 -0.78 -0.23 -12.87
C LYS A 15 -2.29 -0.40 -13.01
N VAL A 16 -3.08 -0.02 -12.00
CA VAL A 16 -4.54 -0.21 -12.00
C VAL A 16 -5.21 1.12 -11.73
N THR A 17 -5.85 1.67 -12.75
CA THR A 17 -6.51 2.97 -12.68
C THR A 17 -7.86 2.89 -11.94
N GLY A 18 -8.16 3.93 -11.16
CA GLY A 18 -9.51 4.23 -10.65
C GLY A 18 -9.88 3.64 -9.29
N ARG A 19 -9.08 2.75 -8.68
CA ARG A 19 -9.37 2.19 -7.35
C ARG A 19 -8.47 2.79 -6.27
N ILE A 20 -9.09 3.33 -5.23
CA ILE A 20 -8.43 3.86 -4.04
C ILE A 20 -8.49 2.80 -2.94
N TYR A 21 -7.38 2.67 -2.23
CA TYR A 21 -7.22 1.76 -1.10
C TYR A 21 -6.64 2.53 0.08
N GLU A 22 -6.94 2.11 1.30
CA GLU A 22 -6.38 2.63 2.53
C GLU A 22 -5.28 1.70 3.04
N ILE A 23 -4.14 2.22 3.46
CA ILE A 23 -3.13 1.42 4.16
C ILE A 23 -3.63 1.13 5.57
N VAL A 24 -3.90 -0.14 5.88
CA VAL A 24 -4.41 -0.56 7.20
C VAL A 24 -3.32 -1.18 8.08
N ARG A 25 -2.23 -1.65 7.49
CA ARG A 25 -1.10 -2.21 8.22
C ARG A 25 0.18 -2.08 7.40
N ILE A 26 1.30 -1.86 8.07
CA ILE A 26 2.64 -1.93 7.48
C ILE A 26 3.31 -3.16 8.07
N LEU A 27 3.75 -4.08 7.21
CA LEU A 27 4.42 -5.29 7.67
C LEU A 27 5.93 -5.01 7.79
N PRO A 28 6.56 -5.39 8.92
CA PRO A 28 8.00 -5.35 9.05
C PRO A 28 8.63 -6.28 8.01
N LEU A 29 9.79 -5.88 7.50
CA LEU A 29 10.53 -6.54 6.43
C LEU A 29 10.82 -8.02 6.77
N GLU A 30 10.30 -8.97 6.01
CA GLU A 30 10.71 -10.39 6.12
C GLU A 30 11.42 -10.95 4.87
N ASP A 31 11.61 -10.16 3.81
CA ASP A 31 12.42 -10.60 2.66
C ASP A 31 13.03 -9.41 1.89
N GLY A 32 14.36 -9.40 1.73
CA GLY A 32 15.07 -8.50 0.80
C GLY A 32 14.97 -6.99 1.03
N GLY A 33 14.52 -6.53 2.20
CA GLY A 33 14.50 -5.09 2.54
C GLY A 33 13.37 -4.27 1.92
N THR A 34 12.34 -4.91 1.34
CA THR A 34 11.18 -4.21 0.75
C THR A 34 10.00 -4.10 1.71
N THR A 35 9.58 -2.88 2.06
CA THR A 35 8.40 -2.66 2.92
C THR A 35 7.12 -3.11 2.23
N LEU A 36 6.37 -3.98 2.90
CA LEU A 36 5.06 -4.45 2.48
C LEU A 36 3.96 -3.69 3.21
N TYR A 37 2.91 -3.36 2.46
CA TYR A 37 1.74 -2.62 2.94
C TYR A 37 0.52 -3.50 2.76
N VAL A 38 -0.25 -3.69 3.82
CA VAL A 38 -1.61 -4.22 3.72
C VAL A 38 -2.53 -3.04 3.43
N ILE A 39 -3.23 -3.13 2.31
CA ILE A 39 -4.16 -2.12 1.85
C ILE A 39 -5.57 -2.69 1.79
N ARG A 40 -6.57 -1.87 2.07
CA ARG A 40 -7.99 -2.25 2.09
C ARG A 40 -8.77 -1.39 1.12
N SER A 41 -9.59 -2.04 0.29
CA SER A 41 -10.54 -1.36 -0.61
C SER A 41 -11.76 -0.86 0.15
N THR A 42 -12.54 0.03 -0.47
CA THR A 42 -13.82 0.51 0.06
C THR A 42 -14.86 -0.59 0.30
N HIS A 43 -14.70 -1.75 -0.36
CA HIS A 43 -15.56 -2.92 -0.18
C HIS A 43 -15.06 -3.89 0.91
N GLY A 44 -13.99 -3.52 1.64
CA GLY A 44 -13.44 -4.34 2.73
C GLY A 44 -12.46 -5.42 2.27
N ALA A 45 -12.24 -5.61 0.97
CA ALA A 45 -11.23 -6.55 0.48
C ALA A 45 -9.82 -6.02 0.77
N GLU A 46 -8.97 -6.89 1.32
CA GLU A 46 -7.58 -6.59 1.66
C GLU A 46 -6.62 -7.19 0.64
N ALA A 47 -5.50 -6.50 0.42
CA ALA A 47 -4.42 -6.95 -0.44
C ALA A 47 -3.07 -6.54 0.16
N VAL A 48 -2.00 -7.24 -0.23
CA VAL A 48 -0.63 -6.87 0.10
C VAL A 48 0.00 -6.22 -1.12
N ALA A 49 0.63 -5.06 -0.93
CA ALA A 49 1.31 -4.33 -1.97
C ALA A 49 2.70 -3.89 -1.52
N ARG A 50 3.64 -3.85 -2.46
CA ARG A 50 4.99 -3.31 -2.24
C ARG A 50 4.98 -1.80 -2.43
N HIS A 51 5.94 -1.11 -1.82
CA HIS A 51 6.13 0.33 -2.01
C HIS A 51 6.15 0.75 -3.50
N SER A 52 6.81 -0.03 -4.37
CA SER A 52 6.95 0.27 -5.81
C SER A 52 5.68 0.06 -6.62
N GLU A 53 4.65 -0.61 -6.07
CA GLU A 53 3.41 -0.91 -6.77
C GLU A 53 2.33 0.14 -6.54
N ILE A 54 2.50 0.94 -5.48
CA ILE A 54 1.51 1.92 -5.03
C ILE A 54 2.04 3.35 -5.15
N GLU A 55 1.10 4.28 -5.20
CA GLU A 55 1.34 5.72 -5.18
C GLU A 55 0.24 6.42 -4.37
N ARG A 56 0.48 7.68 -4.01
CA ARG A 56 -0.51 8.48 -3.27
C ARG A 56 -1.74 8.73 -4.16
N ALA A 57 -2.92 8.50 -3.60
CA ALA A 57 -4.19 8.78 -4.27
C ALA A 57 -4.47 10.28 -4.38
#